data_AF-A0A4U2EJL2-F1
#
_entry.id   AF-A0A4U2EJL2-F1
#
_cell.length_a   1.000
_cell.length_b   1.000
_cell.length_c   1.000
_cell.angle_alpha   90.00
_cell.angle_beta   90.00
_cell.angle_gamma   90.00
#
_symmetry.space_group_name_H-M   'P 1'
#
loop_
_entity.id
_entity.type
_entity.pdbx_description
1 polymer ?
#
loop_
_entity_poly.entity_id
_entity_poly.type
_entity_poly.pdbx_seq_one_letter_code
_entity_poly.pdbx_strand_id
1 'polypeptide(L)'
;EGKPELILIATGSEVELAVSAAAELTAEGKKVRVVSMPATDAFDKQDAEYRESVLPSDVTARIAVEAGIADFWYKYVGFGGKIIGMTTFGESAPAGELFKMFGFTTENVVNTAKELLA
;
A
#
# COMPACT_ATOMS: atom_id res chain seq x y z
N GLU A 1 5.43 -2.70 -18.61
CA GLU A 1 5.72 -4.09 -18.19
C GLU A 1 7.18 -4.19 -17.72
N GLY A 2 7.43 -4.93 -16.64
CA GLY A 2 8.75 -5.08 -16.03
C GLY A 2 8.67 -5.28 -14.52
N LYS A 3 9.80 -5.67 -13.90
CA LYS A 3 9.91 -5.78 -12.44
C LYS A 3 9.60 -4.42 -11.79
N PRO A 4 8.63 -4.34 -10.85
CA PRO A 4 8.34 -3.09 -10.15
C PRO A 4 9.48 -2.73 -9.20
N GLU A 5 9.70 -1.42 -9.06
CA GLU A 5 10.56 -0.85 -8.00
C GLU A 5 9.79 -0.75 -6.69
N LEU A 6 8.46 -0.59 -6.75
CA LEU A 6 7.57 -0.40 -5.60
C LEU A 6 6.27 -1.16 -5.80
N ILE A 7 5.76 -1.78 -4.73
CA ILE A 7 4.42 -2.37 -4.70
C ILE A 7 3.56 -1.63 -3.68
N LEU A 8 2.43 -1.09 -4.12
CA LEU A 8 1.38 -0.54 -3.28
C LEU A 8 0.30 -1.61 -3.09
N ILE A 9 0.08 -2.05 -1.86
CA ILE A 9 -0.95 -3.02 -1.49
C ILE A 9 -2.09 -2.23 -0.83
N ALA A 10 -3.31 -2.38 -1.32
CA ALA A 10 -4.45 -1.66 -0.76
C ALA A 10 -5.73 -2.51 -0.78
N THR A 11 -6.70 -2.11 0.05
CA THR A 11 -8.00 -2.78 0.18
C THR A 11 -9.12 -1.75 0.18
N GLY A 12 -10.34 -2.20 -0.15
CA GLY A 12 -11.54 -1.38 -0.04
C GLY A 12 -11.44 0.02 -0.67
N SER A 13 -11.79 1.03 0.13
CA SER A 13 -11.78 2.45 -0.26
C SER A 13 -10.39 3.00 -0.53
N GLU A 14 -9.33 2.45 0.07
CA GLU A 14 -7.98 2.97 -0.04
C GLU A 14 -7.28 2.56 -1.36
N VAL A 15 -7.87 1.67 -2.14
CA VAL A 15 -7.36 1.30 -3.48
C VAL A 15 -7.27 2.52 -4.41
N GLU A 16 -8.22 3.45 -4.32
CA GLU A 16 -8.21 4.67 -5.13
C GLU A 16 -6.96 5.52 -4.83
N LEU A 17 -6.60 5.66 -3.55
CA LEU A 17 -5.39 6.38 -3.13
C LEU A 17 -4.13 5.73 -3.71
N ALA A 18 -4.04 4.39 -3.68
CA ALA A 18 -2.91 3.65 -4.23
C ALA A 18 -2.81 3.80 -5.76
N VAL A 19 -3.94 3.79 -6.48
CA VAL A 19 -3.98 4.01 -7.93
C VAL A 19 -3.54 5.43 -8.29
N SER A 20 -4.06 6.45 -7.59
CA SER A 20 -3.65 7.84 -7.83
C SER A 20 -2.16 8.05 -7.55
N ALA A 21 -1.64 7.50 -6.44
CA ALA A 21 -0.23 7.63 -6.10
C ALA A 21 0.67 6.91 -7.12
N ALA A 22 0.26 5.73 -7.59
CA ALA A 22 0.98 5.01 -8.64
C ALA A 22 1.03 5.80 -9.95
N ALA A 23 -0.05 6.51 -10.32
CA ALA A 23 -0.07 7.36 -11.51
C ALA A 23 0.94 8.51 -11.40
N GLU A 24 0.99 9.20 -10.27
CA GLU A 24 1.96 10.28 -10.02
C GLU A 24 3.41 9.77 -10.04
N LEU A 25 3.71 8.70 -9.30
CA LEU A 25 5.04 8.09 -9.26
C LEU A 25 5.49 7.56 -10.62
N THR A 26 4.55 7.01 -11.42
CA THR A 26 4.84 6.55 -12.78
C THR A 26 5.15 7.72 -13.70
N ALA A 27 4.47 8.86 -13.55
CA ALA A 27 4.79 10.09 -14.28
C ALA A 27 6.20 10.62 -13.95
N GLU A 28 6.70 10.33 -12.75
CA GLU A 28 8.09 10.60 -12.34
C GLU A 28 9.10 9.51 -12.78
N GLY A 29 8.65 8.50 -13.53
CA GLY A 29 9.49 7.45 -14.11
C GLY A 29 9.71 6.22 -13.23
N LYS A 30 9.00 6.09 -12.10
CA LYS A 30 9.07 4.90 -11.23
C LYS A 30 8.19 3.77 -11.77
N LYS A 31 8.67 2.53 -11.66
CA LYS A 31 7.88 1.33 -11.96
C LYS A 31 7.07 0.90 -10.74
N VAL A 32 5.82 1.34 -10.66
CA VAL A 32 4.93 1.03 -9.53
C VAL A 32 3.91 -0.05 -9.91
N ARG A 33 3.70 -1.02 -9.02
CA ARG A 33 2.61 -2.00 -9.11
C ARG A 33 1.59 -1.71 -8.03
N VAL A 34 0.30 -1.67 -8.40
CA VAL A 34 -0.80 -1.65 -7.44
C VAL A 34 -1.39 -3.06 -7.31
N VAL A 35 -1.55 -3.53 -6.08
CA VAL A 35 -2.18 -4.80 -5.73
C VAL A 35 -3.41 -4.50 -4.88
N SER A 36 -4.59 -4.73 -5.46
CA SER A 36 -5.82 -4.79 -4.67
C SER A 36 -5.90 -6.16 -3.98
N MET A 37 -5.96 -6.17 -2.64
CA MET A 37 -5.97 -7.40 -1.84
C MET A 37 -7.26 -7.52 -1.00
N PRO A 38 -8.42 -7.74 -1.62
CA PRO A 38 -9.73 -7.69 -0.94
C PRO A 38 -9.94 -8.79 0.11
N ALA A 39 -9.20 -9.90 0.02
CA ALA A 39 -9.27 -11.01 0.96
C ALA A 39 -7.87 -11.61 1.15
N THR A 40 -7.18 -11.17 2.20
CA THR A 40 -5.82 -11.59 2.54
C THR A 40 -5.75 -13.08 2.89
N ASP A 41 -6.78 -13.63 3.54
CA ASP A 41 -6.88 -15.05 3.85
C ASP A 41 -7.05 -15.93 2.58
N ALA A 42 -7.75 -15.41 1.56
CA ALA A 42 -7.88 -16.09 0.28
C ALA A 42 -6.57 -16.02 -0.52
N PHE A 43 -5.87 -14.88 -0.47
CA PHE A 43 -4.54 -14.71 -1.06
C PHE A 43 -3.53 -15.68 -0.43
N ASP A 44 -3.56 -15.82 0.90
CA ASP A 44 -2.65 -16.72 1.62
C ASP A 44 -2.83 -18.21 1.26
N LYS A 45 -4.04 -18.60 0.83
CA LYS A 45 -4.37 -19.98 0.40
C LYS A 45 -3.94 -20.27 -1.04
N GLN A 46 -3.54 -19.26 -1.81
CA GLN A 46 -3.04 -19.47 -3.17
C GLN A 46 -1.68 -20.18 -3.14
N ASP A 47 -1.33 -20.85 -4.24
CA ASP A 47 -0.05 -21.51 -4.36
C ASP A 47 1.13 -20.51 -4.29
N ALA A 48 2.34 -21.04 -4.09
CA ALA A 48 3.53 -20.22 -3.94
C ALA A 48 3.87 -19.43 -5.23
N GLU A 49 3.59 -20.00 -6.39
CA GLU A 49 3.88 -19.38 -7.69
C GLU A 49 2.99 -18.15 -7.92
N TYR A 50 1.70 -18.25 -7.63
CA TYR A 50 0.77 -17.14 -7.70
C TYR A 50 1.15 -16.03 -6.72
N ARG A 51 1.44 -16.36 -5.46
CA ARG A 51 1.83 -15.35 -4.46
C ARG A 51 3.13 -14.63 -4.86
N GLU A 52 4.11 -15.35 -5.39
CA GLU A 52 5.35 -14.76 -5.92
C GLU A 52 5.08 -13.90 -7.17
N SER A 53 4.14 -14.29 -8.03
CA SER A 53 3.79 -13.48 -9.21
C SER A 53 3.17 -12.12 -8.83
N VAL A 54 2.44 -12.06 -7.71
CA VAL A 54 1.78 -10.84 -7.19
C VAL A 54 2.75 -10.01 -6.34
N LEU A 55 3.40 -10.64 -5.36
CA LEU A 55 4.34 -10.03 -4.42
C LEU A 55 5.75 -10.66 -4.52
N PRO A 56 6.49 -10.39 -5.61
CA PRO A 56 7.84 -10.95 -5.81
C PRO A 56 8.72 -10.70 -4.59
N SER A 57 9.31 -11.78 -4.06
CA SER A 57 10.15 -11.78 -2.87
C SER A 57 11.39 -10.88 -3.00
N ASP A 58 11.84 -10.66 -4.23
CA ASP A 58 12.98 -9.80 -4.59
C ASP A 58 12.60 -8.31 -4.76
N VAL A 59 11.34 -7.94 -4.51
CA VAL A 59 10.85 -6.56 -4.42
C VAL A 59 10.38 -6.30 -2.99
N THR A 60 11.27 -5.75 -2.17
CA THR A 60 11.02 -5.51 -0.74
C THR A 60 10.45 -4.13 -0.44
N ALA A 61 10.54 -3.18 -1.38
CA ALA A 61 9.88 -1.88 -1.27
C ALA A 61 8.38 -2.05 -1.47
N ARG A 62 7.65 -2.09 -0.34
CA ARG A 62 6.22 -2.34 -0.28
C ARG A 62 5.56 -1.35 0.66
N ILE A 63 4.41 -0.82 0.28
CA ILE A 63 3.58 0.03 1.13
C ILE A 63 2.18 -0.57 1.18
N ALA A 64 1.68 -0.83 2.38
CA ALA A 64 0.28 -1.18 2.59
C ALA A 64 -0.54 0.08 2.92
N VAL A 65 -1.73 0.23 2.34
CA VAL A 65 -2.65 1.35 2.58
C VAL A 65 -4.03 0.80 2.91
N GLU A 66 -4.45 0.97 4.16
CA GLU A 66 -5.78 0.53 4.63
C GLU A 66 -6.20 1.36 5.85
N ALA A 67 -7.44 1.85 5.88
CA ALA A 67 -8.02 2.56 7.02
C ALA A 67 -8.41 1.59 8.17
N GLY A 68 -7.49 0.70 8.53
CA GLY A 68 -7.58 -0.33 9.56
C GLY A 68 -6.26 -0.44 10.34
N ILE A 69 -6.18 -1.39 11.28
CA ILE A 69 -4.99 -1.52 12.16
C ILE A 69 -3.72 -1.80 11.35
N ALA A 70 -2.68 -1.01 11.56
CA ALA A 70 -1.45 -1.09 10.78
C ALA A 70 -0.75 -2.46 10.91
N ASP A 71 -0.63 -2.98 12.13
CA ASP A 71 0.23 -4.14 12.44
C ASP A 71 -0.09 -5.41 11.64
N PHE A 72 -1.33 -5.56 11.18
CA PHE A 72 -1.74 -6.68 10.34
C PHE A 72 -0.89 -6.79 9.07
N TRP A 73 -0.46 -5.66 8.51
CA TRP A 73 0.20 -5.58 7.22
C TRP A 73 1.69 -5.95 7.23
N TYR A 74 2.32 -6.06 8.40
CA TYR A 74 3.74 -6.44 8.51
C TYR A 74 4.05 -7.78 7.84
N LYS A 75 3.08 -8.70 7.80
CA LYS A 75 3.18 -9.99 7.10
C LYS A 75 3.49 -9.82 5.60
N TYR A 76 2.98 -8.77 4.95
CA TYR A 76 3.07 -8.57 3.51
C TYR A 76 4.15 -7.56 3.12
N VAL A 77 4.35 -6.52 3.94
CA VAL A 77 5.34 -5.46 3.65
C VAL A 77 6.75 -5.80 4.15
N GLY A 78 6.87 -6.71 5.12
CA GLY A 78 8.15 -7.11 5.72
C GLY A 78 8.83 -5.99 6.52
N PHE A 79 10.09 -6.20 6.90
CA PHE A 79 10.84 -5.24 7.74
C PHE A 79 11.24 -3.96 7.01
N GLY A 80 11.38 -4.02 5.69
CA GLY A 80 11.78 -2.87 4.88
C GLY A 80 10.61 -2.02 4.39
N GLY A 81 9.38 -2.53 4.45
CA GLY A 81 8.21 -1.83 3.94
C GLY A 81 7.63 -0.78 4.89
N LYS A 82 6.60 -0.08 4.43
CA LYS A 82 5.86 0.93 5.20
C LYS A 82 4.36 0.61 5.21
N ILE A 83 3.65 1.18 6.16
CA ILE A 83 2.20 0.97 6.33
C ILE A 83 1.58 2.33 6.58
N ILE A 84 0.58 2.69 5.77
CA ILE A 84 -0.32 3.81 5.99
C ILE A 84 -1.62 3.19 6.50
N GLY A 85 -1.76 3.19 7.82
CA GLY A 85 -2.89 2.60 8.52
C GLY A 85 -3.11 3.23 9.90
N MET A 86 -4.19 2.81 10.56
CA MET A 86 -4.58 3.30 11.87
C MET A 86 -3.72 2.69 12.98
N THR A 87 -3.34 3.52 13.96
CA THR A 87 -2.64 3.11 15.20
C THR A 87 -3.34 3.59 16.46
N THR A 88 -4.45 4.31 16.31
CA THR A 88 -5.28 4.89 17.37
C THR A 88 -6.76 4.61 17.08
N PHE A 89 -7.63 5.00 18.02
CA PHE A 89 -9.05 5.17 17.71
C PHE A 89 -9.27 6.31 16.72
N GLY A 90 -10.49 6.37 16.17
CA GLY A 90 -10.95 7.48 15.33
C GLY A 90 -11.44 8.67 16.14
N GLU A 91 -11.91 9.68 15.43
CA GLU A 91 -12.45 10.93 15.99
C GLU A 91 -13.83 11.25 15.36
N SER A 92 -14.60 12.12 15.99
CA SER A 92 -15.92 12.54 15.50
C SER A 92 -15.81 13.76 14.59
N ALA A 93 -15.61 13.54 13.28
CA ALA A 93 -15.59 14.60 12.26
C ALA A 93 -16.00 14.04 10.87
N PRO A 94 -16.22 14.90 9.85
CA PRO A 94 -16.49 14.43 8.48
C PRO A 94 -15.38 13.54 7.94
N ALA A 95 -15.73 12.51 7.17
CA ALA A 95 -14.76 11.51 6.67
C ALA A 95 -13.58 12.13 5.92
N GLY A 96 -13.82 13.13 5.05
CA GLY A 96 -12.74 13.80 4.31
C GLY A 96 -11.74 14.55 5.20
N GLU A 97 -12.15 15.03 6.37
CA GLU A 97 -11.26 15.64 7.36
C GLU A 97 -10.49 14.56 8.12
N LEU A 98 -11.15 13.47 8.50
CA LEU A 98 -10.51 12.33 9.17
C LEU A 98 -9.45 11.67 8.27
N PHE A 99 -9.73 11.47 6.98
CA PHE A 99 -8.75 10.91 6.04
C PHE A 99 -7.49 11.77 5.96
N LYS A 100 -7.63 13.10 5.89
CA LYS A 100 -6.49 14.02 5.92
C LYS A 100 -5.75 13.98 7.25
N MET A 101 -6.47 14.00 8.36
CA MET A 101 -5.92 13.98 9.72
C MET A 101 -5.10 12.71 9.98
N PHE A 102 -5.60 11.55 9.56
CA PHE A 102 -4.94 10.26 9.75
C PHE A 102 -3.97 9.90 8.60
N GLY A 103 -3.75 10.79 7.63
CA GLY A 103 -2.75 10.61 6.58
C GLY A 103 -3.17 9.69 5.42
N PHE A 104 -4.46 9.41 5.25
CA PHE A 104 -5.00 8.70 4.09
C PHE A 104 -5.19 9.67 2.93
N THR A 105 -4.09 10.11 2.34
CA THR A 105 -4.06 11.00 1.18
C THR A 105 -3.10 10.47 0.13
N THR A 106 -3.40 10.74 -1.15
CA THR A 106 -2.50 10.42 -2.27
C THR A 106 -1.10 10.99 -2.05
N GLU A 107 -1.02 12.23 -1.58
CA GLU A 107 0.23 12.92 -1.25
C GLU A 107 1.06 12.15 -0.23
N ASN A 108 0.45 11.65 0.85
CA ASN A 108 1.18 10.89 1.86
C ASN A 108 1.69 9.54 1.31
N VAL A 109 0.92 8.87 0.46
CA VAL A 109 1.36 7.63 -0.22
C VAL A 109 2.57 7.93 -1.12
N VAL A 110 2.54 9.01 -1.90
CA VAL A 110 3.65 9.44 -2.77
C VAL A 110 4.89 9.81 -1.96
N ASN A 111 4.75 10.57 -0.89
CA ASN A 111 5.88 10.96 -0.04
C ASN A 111 6.51 9.75 0.65
N THR A 112 5.69 8.86 1.21
CA THR A 112 6.16 7.59 1.82
C THR A 112 6.88 6.73 0.79
N ALA A 113 6.38 6.67 -0.44
CA ALA A 113 7.03 5.96 -1.54
C ALA A 113 8.39 6.54 -1.90
N LYS A 114 8.51 7.87 -1.98
CA LYS A 114 9.78 8.55 -2.26
C LYS A 114 10.80 8.32 -1.16
N GLU A 115 10.39 8.40 0.10
CA GLU A 115 11.26 8.10 1.25
C GLU A 115 11.73 6.64 1.26
N LEU A 116 10.84 5.70 0.92
CA LEU A 116 11.16 4.27 0.88
C LEU A 116 12.12 3.90 -0.27
N LEU A 117 12.11 4.66 -1.37
CA LEU A 117 12.92 4.42 -2.56
C LEU A 117 14.22 5.24 -2.60
N ALA A 118 14.48 6.08 -1.60
CA ALA A 118 15.70 6.87 -1.46
C ALA A 118 16.88 6.02 -0.97
#